data_AF-A0A4Q1ZQH6-F1
#
_entry.id   AF-A0A4Q1ZQH6-F1
#
_cell.length_a   1.000
_cell.length_b   1.000
_cell.length_c   1.000
_cell.angle_alpha   90.00
_cell.angle_beta   90.00
_cell.angle_gamma   90.00
#
_symmetry.space_group_name_H-M   'P 1'
#
loop_
_entity.id
_entity.type
_entity.pdbx_description
1 polymer ?
#
loop_
_entity_poly.entity_id
_entity_poly.type
_entity_poly.pdbx_seq_one_letter_code
_entity_poly.pdbx_strand_id
1 'polypeptide(L)'
;MPELVSGMMHNVLLILKRCGTRCAGALALSCAILATPGASFAQSADQCQVTRTSGRVLVERGDDRDRLTAGEMVQSGDRIITRRRAQVTIRCTDEVAIVVGAQTRIGLDRLLRPEGDATSTSGIDVFRGIVGFLRPGGRRDGFVVRTPSAVAAVRSTEWTIEVDDNATAAFVRDGVVLVGFAENTVRLTPGDGVDVAADGSGGPVKQWGQGRIDGQSERLGPDW
;
A
#
# COMPACT_ATOMS: atom_id res chain seq x y z
N MET A 1 -45.06 16.52 -13.92
CA MET A 1 -44.43 15.95 -15.13
C MET A 1 -42.96 15.70 -14.80
N PRO A 2 -42.34 14.54 -15.12
CA PRO A 2 -42.87 13.17 -15.18
C PRO A 2 -41.90 12.09 -14.59
N GLU A 3 -42.38 10.83 -14.61
CA GLU A 3 -41.69 9.51 -14.73
C GLU A 3 -40.82 8.94 -13.57
N LEU A 4 -41.19 7.82 -12.91
CA LEU A 4 -41.29 6.39 -13.37
C LEU A 4 -39.87 5.78 -13.58
N VAL A 5 -39.48 4.60 -13.07
CA VAL A 5 -40.08 3.24 -13.09
C VAL A 5 -39.32 2.40 -12.02
N SER A 6 -40.01 1.81 -11.04
CA SER A 6 -40.43 0.39 -10.95
C SER A 6 -39.26 -0.61 -10.79
N GLY A 7 -39.26 -1.55 -9.85
CA GLY A 7 -40.35 -2.00 -8.98
C GLY A 7 -39.98 -3.39 -8.47
N MET A 8 -39.44 -3.43 -7.26
CA MET A 8 -39.54 -4.58 -6.36
C MET A 8 -41.01 -4.99 -6.27
N MET A 9 -41.31 -6.28 -6.26
CA MET A 9 -42.31 -6.81 -5.32
C MET A 9 -42.16 -8.31 -5.14
N HIS A 10 -41.83 -8.66 -3.90
CA HIS A 10 -42.12 -9.93 -3.28
C HIS A 10 -43.63 -10.20 -3.37
N ASN A 11 -44.03 -11.47 -3.53
CA ASN A 11 -45.23 -11.92 -2.85
C ASN A 11 -45.15 -13.41 -2.52
N VAL A 12 -45.10 -13.65 -1.21
CA VAL A 12 -45.32 -14.94 -0.58
C VAL A 12 -46.84 -15.11 -0.46
N LEU A 13 -47.33 -16.34 -0.66
CA LEU A 13 -48.20 -17.06 0.28
C LEU A 13 -49.38 -17.82 -0.37
N LEU A 14 -49.43 -19.12 -0.02
CA LEU A 14 -50.57 -20.06 0.08
C LEU A 14 -51.24 -20.58 -1.20
N ILE A 15 -51.36 -21.92 -1.27
CA ILE A 15 -52.63 -22.65 -1.09
C ILE A 15 -52.31 -24.15 -0.90
N LEU A 16 -52.67 -24.70 0.26
CA LEU A 16 -52.81 -26.14 0.51
C LEU A 16 -54.29 -26.50 0.41
N LYS A 17 -54.66 -27.46 -0.45
CA LYS A 17 -55.94 -28.20 -0.35
C LYS A 17 -55.72 -29.67 -0.74
N ARG A 18 -56.15 -30.56 0.15
CA ARG A 18 -56.20 -32.04 0.03
C ARG A 18 -57.21 -32.46 -1.06
N CYS A 19 -56.89 -33.49 -1.85
CA CYS A 19 -57.85 -34.51 -2.29
C CYS A 19 -57.09 -35.75 -2.79
N GLY A 20 -57.66 -36.94 -2.60
CA GLY A 20 -56.93 -38.21 -2.56
C GLY A 20 -56.87 -39.03 -3.86
N THR A 21 -56.17 -40.15 -3.69
CA THR A 21 -56.43 -41.47 -4.33
C THR A 21 -55.93 -41.69 -5.77
N ARG A 22 -54.84 -42.49 -5.83
CA ARG A 22 -54.47 -43.52 -6.84
C ARG A 22 -54.28 -43.07 -8.30
N CYS A 23 -53.06 -43.23 -8.81
CA CYS A 23 -52.73 -44.24 -9.83
C CYS A 23 -51.24 -44.19 -10.20
N ALA A 24 -50.69 -45.37 -10.47
CA ALA A 24 -49.30 -45.65 -10.80
C ALA A 24 -48.86 -45.06 -12.16
N GLY A 25 -47.56 -44.83 -12.34
CA GLY A 25 -46.98 -44.59 -13.65
C GLY A 25 -45.57 -44.00 -13.58
N ALA A 26 -44.56 -44.83 -13.81
CA ALA A 26 -43.15 -44.52 -13.79
C ALA A 26 -42.70 -43.55 -14.89
N LEU A 27 -41.73 -42.67 -14.59
CA LEU A 27 -40.51 -42.40 -15.37
C LEU A 27 -39.70 -41.30 -14.64
N ALA A 28 -38.72 -41.68 -13.83
CA ALA A 28 -37.80 -40.73 -13.19
C ALA A 28 -36.53 -40.61 -14.05
N LEU A 29 -36.54 -39.68 -15.00
CA LEU A 29 -35.34 -39.27 -15.75
C LEU A 29 -34.53 -38.31 -14.86
N SER A 30 -33.64 -38.86 -14.03
CA SER A 30 -32.77 -38.07 -13.15
C SER A 30 -31.67 -37.40 -13.97
N CYS A 31 -31.80 -36.10 -14.20
CA CYS A 31 -30.78 -35.25 -14.81
C CYS A 31 -29.68 -35.00 -13.77
N ALA A 32 -28.56 -35.71 -13.89
CA ALA A 32 -27.38 -35.50 -13.05
C ALA A 32 -26.73 -34.16 -13.40
N ILE A 33 -27.01 -33.13 -12.61
CA ILE A 33 -26.36 -31.82 -12.71
C ILE A 33 -24.93 -31.96 -12.18
N LEU A 34 -23.96 -32.05 -13.10
CA LEU A 34 -22.53 -31.93 -12.79
C LEU A 34 -22.24 -30.47 -12.41
N ALA A 35 -22.32 -30.17 -11.12
CA ALA A 35 -21.82 -28.91 -10.57
C ALA A 35 -20.29 -28.93 -10.70
N THR A 36 -19.76 -28.25 -11.72
CA THR A 36 -18.33 -27.94 -11.78
C THR A 36 -18.04 -26.89 -10.72
N PRO A 37 -17.16 -27.15 -9.74
CA PRO A 37 -16.76 -26.11 -8.80
C PRO A 37 -16.02 -25.03 -9.60
N GLY A 38 -16.63 -23.85 -9.72
CA GLY A 38 -15.99 -22.69 -10.30
C GLY A 38 -14.70 -22.42 -9.54
N ALA A 39 -13.58 -22.40 -10.26
CA ALA A 39 -12.30 -22.00 -9.69
C ALA A 39 -12.45 -20.54 -9.19
N SER A 40 -12.57 -20.38 -7.88
CA SER A 40 -12.42 -19.07 -7.26
C SER A 40 -10.96 -18.68 -7.42
N PHE A 41 -10.69 -17.73 -8.31
CA PHE A 41 -9.42 -17.03 -8.31
C PHE A 41 -9.38 -16.17 -7.04
N ALA A 42 -8.82 -16.72 -5.97
CA ALA A 42 -8.46 -15.93 -4.80
C ALA A 42 -7.42 -14.90 -5.26
N GLN A 43 -7.85 -13.65 -5.36
CA GLN A 43 -6.97 -12.53 -5.68
C GLN A 43 -6.08 -12.33 -4.46
N SER A 44 -4.82 -12.79 -4.53
CA SER A 44 -3.95 -12.85 -3.35
C SER A 44 -3.85 -11.49 -2.68
N ALA A 45 -4.15 -11.39 -1.39
CA ALA A 45 -3.80 -10.23 -0.57
C ALA A 45 -2.34 -9.83 -0.78
N ASP A 46 -2.09 -8.53 -0.90
CA ASP A 46 -0.74 -8.00 -0.87
C ASP A 46 -0.13 -8.36 0.50
N GLN A 47 1.03 -9.02 0.50
CA GLN A 47 1.70 -9.47 1.72
C GLN A 47 3.10 -8.86 1.76
N CYS A 48 3.47 -8.33 2.92
CA CYS A 48 4.81 -7.77 3.13
C CYS A 48 5.46 -8.43 4.35
N GLN A 49 6.74 -8.76 4.22
CA GLN A 49 7.55 -9.38 5.26
C GLN A 49 8.78 -8.53 5.57
N VAL A 50 9.16 -8.52 6.84
CA VAL A 50 10.43 -7.95 7.28
C VAL A 50 11.55 -8.90 6.90
N THR A 51 12.40 -8.52 5.95
CA THR A 51 13.47 -9.40 5.45
C THR A 51 14.82 -9.15 6.10
N ARG A 52 15.03 -7.94 6.63
CA ARG A 52 16.22 -7.60 7.41
C ARG A 52 15.88 -6.63 8.52
N THR A 53 16.49 -6.82 9.68
CA THR A 53 16.56 -5.82 10.74
C THR A 53 17.99 -5.67 11.21
N SER A 54 18.38 -4.44 11.56
CA SER A 54 19.64 -4.11 12.20
C SER A 54 19.38 -3.12 13.32
N GLY A 55 20.10 -3.24 14.44
CA GLY A 55 19.90 -2.41 15.62
C GLY A 55 18.54 -2.62 16.30
N ARG A 56 18.01 -1.57 16.94
CA ARG A 56 16.73 -1.59 17.66
C ARG A 56 15.60 -1.06 16.78
N VAL A 57 14.82 -1.98 16.24
CA VAL A 57 13.60 -1.72 15.47
C VAL A 57 12.40 -2.14 16.30
N LEU A 58 11.38 -1.30 16.36
CA LEU A 58 10.16 -1.53 17.13
C LEU A 58 8.97 -1.47 16.18
N VAL A 59 7.95 -2.26 16.48
CA VAL A 59 6.61 -2.17 15.87
C VAL A 59 5.61 -1.80 16.97
N GLU A 60 4.74 -0.84 16.67
CA GLU A 60 3.58 -0.50 17.48
C GLU A 60 2.34 -1.00 16.72
N ARG A 61 1.50 -1.79 17.38
CA ARG A 61 0.30 -2.42 16.82
C ARG A 61 -0.84 -2.29 17.83
N GLY A 62 -1.76 -1.36 17.58
CA GLY A 62 -2.71 -0.93 18.61
C GLY A 62 -1.97 -0.34 19.81
N ASP A 63 -2.21 -0.88 20.99
CA ASP A 63 -1.54 -0.47 22.23
C ASP A 63 -0.23 -1.24 22.51
N ASP A 64 0.03 -2.31 21.75
CA ASP A 64 1.20 -3.15 21.94
C ASP A 64 2.43 -2.54 21.26
N ARG A 65 3.59 -2.73 21.90
CA ARG A 65 4.87 -2.26 21.38
C ARG A 65 5.96 -3.30 21.59
N ASP A 66 6.37 -3.90 20.49
CA ASP A 66 7.32 -5.00 20.48
C ASP A 66 8.57 -4.70 19.65
N ARG A 67 9.56 -5.56 19.80
CA ARG A 67 10.73 -5.58 18.93
C ARG A 67 10.33 -6.25 17.61
N LEU A 68 10.60 -5.57 16.50
CA LEU A 68 10.41 -6.15 15.18
C LEU A 68 11.65 -6.96 14.78
N THR A 69 11.44 -8.19 14.33
CA THR A 69 12.47 -9.14 13.91
C THR A 69 12.30 -9.56 12.46
N ALA A 70 13.39 -10.03 11.84
CA ALA A 70 13.32 -10.55 10.47
C ALA A 70 12.48 -11.84 10.43
N GLY A 71 11.70 -12.00 9.38
CA GLY A 71 10.73 -13.08 9.18
C GLY A 71 9.30 -12.71 9.58
N GLU A 72 9.10 -11.66 10.36
CA GLU A 72 7.76 -11.21 10.76
C GLU A 72 6.96 -10.63 9.58
N MET A 73 5.67 -10.92 9.56
CA MET A 73 4.72 -10.36 8.60
C MET A 73 4.27 -8.98 9.07
N VAL A 74 4.28 -8.02 8.13
CA VAL A 74 3.69 -6.70 8.34
C VAL A 74 2.17 -6.82 8.37
N GLN A 75 1.54 -6.05 9.23
CA GLN A 75 0.08 -5.95 9.33
C GLN A 75 -0.39 -4.53 9.01
N SER A 76 -1.64 -4.40 8.57
CA SER A 76 -2.26 -3.08 8.44
C SER A 76 -2.38 -2.44 9.83
N GLY A 77 -2.07 -1.15 9.92
CA GLY A 77 -2.02 -0.40 11.17
C GLY A 77 -0.66 -0.45 11.88
N ASP A 78 0.31 -1.22 11.37
CA ASP A 78 1.66 -1.24 11.93
C ASP A 78 2.31 0.13 11.84
N ARG A 79 2.92 0.54 12.95
CA ARG A 79 3.84 1.67 12.99
C ARG A 79 5.23 1.20 13.34
N ILE A 80 6.17 1.42 12.42
CA ILE A 80 7.55 0.98 12.60
C ILE A 80 8.42 2.15 13.05
N ILE A 81 9.22 1.92 14.08
CA ILE A 81 10.15 2.89 14.65
C ILE A 81 11.56 2.30 14.65
N THR A 82 12.47 2.93 13.91
CA THR A 82 13.91 2.63 13.97
C THR A 82 14.60 3.60 14.93
N ARG A 83 15.42 3.08 15.84
CA ARG A 83 16.26 3.91 16.72
C ARG A 83 17.55 4.33 16.01
N ARG A 84 18.47 4.94 16.76
CA ARG A 84 19.80 5.31 16.25
C ARG A 84 20.55 4.05 15.82
N ARG A 85 21.25 4.10 14.68
CA ARG A 85 21.96 2.95 14.07
C ARG A 85 21.06 1.71 13.88
N ALA A 86 19.76 1.93 13.64
CA ALA A 86 18.83 0.86 13.33
C ALA A 86 18.33 0.99 11.89
N GLN A 87 18.02 -0.13 11.28
CA GLN A 87 17.52 -0.20 9.91
C GLN A 87 16.57 -1.39 9.78
N VAL A 88 15.59 -1.27 8.90
CA VAL A 88 14.72 -2.39 8.52
C VAL A 88 14.43 -2.37 7.03
N THR A 89 14.42 -3.55 6.43
CA THR A 89 14.05 -3.76 5.03
C THR A 89 12.79 -4.61 4.98
N ILE A 90 11.74 -4.07 4.38
CA ILE A 90 10.45 -4.72 4.17
C ILE A 90 10.34 -5.07 2.70
N ARG A 91 9.95 -6.31 2.37
CA ARG A 91 9.69 -6.73 1.00
C ARG A 91 8.27 -7.24 0.87
N CYS A 92 7.61 -6.82 -0.20
CA CYS A 92 6.24 -7.20 -0.51
C CYS A 92 6.20 -8.18 -1.70
N THR A 93 5.08 -8.89 -1.86
CA THR A 93 4.87 -9.88 -2.92
C THR A 93 4.84 -9.29 -4.33
N ASP A 94 4.72 -7.98 -4.48
CA ASP A 94 4.71 -7.22 -5.72
C ASP A 94 6.07 -6.59 -6.08
N GLU A 95 7.16 -7.20 -5.57
CA GLU A 95 8.55 -6.75 -5.76
C GLU A 95 8.89 -5.38 -5.16
N VAL A 96 7.97 -4.76 -4.41
CA VAL A 96 8.24 -3.55 -3.64
C VAL A 96 9.20 -3.87 -2.50
N ALA A 97 10.28 -3.09 -2.39
CA ALA A 97 11.15 -3.05 -1.22
C ALA A 97 11.14 -1.66 -0.59
N ILE A 98 10.98 -1.62 0.74
CA ILE A 98 11.00 -0.39 1.54
C ILE A 98 12.16 -0.50 2.53
N VAL A 99 13.13 0.38 2.39
CA VAL A 99 14.33 0.45 3.23
C VAL A 99 14.19 1.62 4.18
N VAL A 100 14.10 1.33 5.46
CA VAL A 100 13.85 2.33 6.51
C VAL A 100 15.15 2.59 7.25
N GLY A 101 15.67 3.81 7.12
CA GLY A 101 16.92 4.22 7.76
C GLY A 101 16.79 4.44 9.27
N ALA A 102 17.85 4.93 9.89
CA ALA A 102 17.89 5.20 11.33
C ALA A 102 17.01 6.39 11.73
N GLN A 103 16.52 6.36 12.97
CA GLN A 103 15.71 7.44 13.56
C GLN A 103 14.43 7.76 12.76
N THR A 104 13.83 6.75 12.15
CA THR A 104 12.67 6.88 11.28
C THR A 104 11.41 6.39 11.97
N ARG A 105 10.26 7.00 11.64
CA ARG A 105 8.92 6.53 12.03
C ARG A 105 8.01 6.53 10.81
N ILE A 106 7.45 5.37 10.48
CA ILE A 106 6.51 5.18 9.37
C ILE A 106 5.22 4.51 9.84
N GLY A 107 4.12 4.77 9.13
CA GLY A 107 2.84 4.08 9.26
C GLY A 107 2.51 3.28 8.01
N LEU A 108 1.98 2.07 8.21
CA LEU A 108 1.74 1.07 7.17
C LEU A 108 0.25 0.77 6.96
N ASP A 109 -0.64 1.61 7.50
CA ASP A 109 -2.10 1.52 7.41
C ASP A 109 -2.58 1.29 5.97
N ARG A 110 -1.93 1.94 5.00
CA ARG A 110 -2.28 1.92 3.57
C ARG A 110 -1.37 1.02 2.74
N LEU A 111 -0.44 0.29 3.35
CA LEU A 111 0.53 -0.52 2.59
C LEU A 111 -0.13 -1.76 2.01
N LEU A 112 -0.90 -2.47 2.83
CA LEU A 112 -1.58 -3.72 2.46
C LEU A 112 -2.98 -3.40 1.94
N ARG A 113 -3.22 -3.69 0.67
CA ARG A 113 -4.54 -3.53 0.06
C ARG A 113 -5.49 -4.63 0.56
N PRO A 114 -6.73 -4.29 0.97
CA PRO A 114 -7.76 -5.28 1.25
C PRO A 114 -8.10 -6.11 0.00
N GLU A 115 -8.30 -7.42 0.17
CA GLU A 115 -8.74 -8.28 -0.94
C GLU A 115 -10.05 -7.77 -1.57
N GLY A 116 -10.09 -7.72 -2.91
CA GLY A 116 -11.28 -7.30 -3.66
C GLY A 116 -11.44 -5.78 -3.85
N ASP A 117 -10.65 -4.92 -3.20
CA ASP A 117 -10.69 -3.47 -3.43
C ASP A 117 -9.61 -3.00 -4.41
N ALA A 118 -9.86 -3.22 -5.70
CA ALA A 118 -8.99 -2.78 -6.79
C ALA A 118 -8.89 -1.25 -6.95
N THR A 119 -9.71 -0.47 -6.23
CA THR A 119 -9.73 1.00 -6.34
C THR A 119 -8.79 1.68 -5.34
N SER A 120 -8.48 1.00 -4.24
CA SER A 120 -7.54 1.50 -3.24
C SER A 120 -6.11 1.62 -3.79
N THR A 121 -5.44 2.72 -3.47
CA THR A 121 -4.05 2.96 -3.84
C THR A 121 -3.14 2.68 -2.65
N SER A 122 -2.22 1.72 -2.79
CA SER A 122 -1.28 1.38 -1.74
C SER A 122 -0.32 2.53 -1.44
N GLY A 123 0.18 2.59 -0.21
CA GLY A 123 1.07 3.67 0.19
C GLY A 123 1.55 3.60 1.63
N ILE A 124 2.44 4.52 1.98
CA ILE A 124 3.06 4.61 3.30
C ILE A 124 3.01 6.05 3.80
N ASP A 125 2.90 6.21 5.11
CA ASP A 125 3.03 7.50 5.77
C ASP A 125 4.42 7.58 6.40
N VAL A 126 5.20 8.61 6.06
CA VAL A 126 6.54 8.87 6.62
C VAL A 126 6.45 10.11 7.50
N PHE A 127 6.68 9.93 8.79
CA PHE A 127 6.48 11.01 9.76
C PHE A 127 7.80 11.69 10.20
N ARG A 128 8.92 10.98 10.10
CA ARG A 128 10.28 11.48 10.37
C ARG A 128 11.31 10.47 9.88
N GLY A 129 12.53 10.93 9.65
CA GLY A 129 13.66 10.12 9.23
C GLY A 129 13.67 9.89 7.72
N ILE A 130 14.40 8.87 7.28
CA ILE A 130 14.64 8.60 5.85
C ILE A 130 14.15 7.21 5.46
N VAL A 131 13.54 7.12 4.27
CA VAL A 131 13.04 5.90 3.66
C VAL A 131 13.42 5.87 2.18
N GLY A 132 13.99 4.76 1.74
CA GLY A 132 14.22 4.42 0.34
C GLY A 132 13.16 3.44 -0.14
N PHE A 133 12.70 3.60 -1.38
CA PHE A 133 11.71 2.76 -2.00
C PHE A 133 12.25 2.23 -3.33
N LEU A 134 12.23 0.91 -3.50
CA LEU A 134 12.57 0.24 -4.76
C LEU A 134 11.31 -0.48 -5.26
N ARG A 135 10.84 -0.11 -6.45
CA ARG A 135 9.62 -0.68 -7.04
C ARG A 135 9.83 -0.91 -8.55
N PRO A 136 10.62 -1.93 -8.93
CA PRO A 136 10.81 -2.27 -10.34
C PRO A 136 9.49 -2.81 -10.91
N GLY A 137 9.00 -2.22 -12.00
CA GLY A 137 7.87 -2.76 -12.77
C GLY A 137 6.52 -2.78 -12.05
N GLY A 138 6.33 -1.92 -11.03
CA GLY A 138 5.14 -1.92 -10.17
C GLY A 138 3.82 -2.01 -10.93
N ARG A 139 2.84 -2.71 -10.32
CA ARG A 139 1.45 -2.85 -10.80
C ARG A 139 0.87 -1.50 -11.32
N ARG A 140 -0.15 -1.57 -12.20
CA ARG A 140 -0.77 -0.38 -12.84
C ARG A 140 -1.35 0.65 -11.84
N ASP A 141 -1.55 0.23 -10.60
CA ASP A 141 -1.97 1.05 -9.47
C ASP A 141 -0.82 1.96 -9.00
N GLY A 142 -1.14 3.19 -8.61
CA GLY A 142 -0.13 4.09 -8.06
C GLY A 142 0.45 3.59 -6.74
N PHE A 143 1.55 4.19 -6.29
CA PHE A 143 2.00 4.10 -4.90
C PHE A 143 2.12 5.51 -4.33
N VAL A 144 1.58 5.74 -3.14
CA VAL A 144 1.50 7.10 -2.56
C VAL A 144 2.19 7.17 -1.21
N VAL A 145 3.28 7.94 -1.15
CA VAL A 145 3.93 8.30 0.11
C VAL A 145 3.38 9.63 0.60
N ARG A 146 2.91 9.68 1.85
CA ARG A 146 2.50 10.94 2.49
C ARG A 146 3.48 11.32 3.58
N THR A 147 3.67 12.61 3.70
CA THR A 147 4.45 13.25 4.77
C THR A 147 3.61 14.39 5.35
N PRO A 148 4.03 15.02 6.45
CA PRO A 148 3.31 16.18 6.99
C PRO A 148 3.16 17.34 6.00
N SER A 149 4.14 17.57 5.13
CA SER A 149 4.19 18.74 4.23
C SER A 149 3.99 18.43 2.74
N ALA A 150 4.04 17.16 2.33
CA ALA A 150 4.00 16.77 0.93
C ALA A 150 3.41 15.37 0.68
N VAL A 151 2.98 15.13 -0.55
CA VAL A 151 2.54 13.83 -1.06
C VAL A 151 3.35 13.47 -2.30
N ALA A 152 4.00 12.31 -2.30
CA ALA A 152 4.70 11.76 -3.46
C ALA A 152 3.87 10.64 -4.09
N ALA A 153 3.43 10.83 -5.33
CA ALA A 153 2.70 9.87 -6.13
C ALA A 153 3.61 9.26 -7.19
N VAL A 154 3.62 7.93 -7.25
CA VAL A 154 4.70 7.19 -7.90
C VAL A 154 4.18 6.05 -8.76
N ARG A 155 4.79 5.90 -9.94
CA ARG A 155 4.59 4.74 -10.83
C ARG A 155 5.96 4.16 -11.18
N SER A 156 6.28 3.00 -10.59
CA SER A 156 7.49 2.21 -10.85
C SER A 156 8.79 3.01 -10.86
N THR A 157 9.48 3.12 -9.73
CA THR A 157 10.68 3.97 -9.59
C THR A 157 11.61 3.51 -8.46
N GLU A 158 12.78 4.14 -8.36
CA GLU A 158 13.62 4.15 -7.18
C GLU A 158 13.76 5.58 -6.65
N TRP A 159 13.37 5.82 -5.39
CA TRP A 159 13.34 7.16 -4.83
C TRP A 159 13.49 7.15 -3.30
N THR A 160 13.86 8.30 -2.75
CA THR A 160 13.95 8.52 -1.31
C THR A 160 12.94 9.59 -0.87
N ILE A 161 12.45 9.42 0.36
CA ILE A 161 11.75 10.45 1.11
C ILE A 161 12.45 10.59 2.45
N GLU A 162 12.85 11.81 2.77
CA GLU A 162 13.36 12.19 4.07
C GLU A 162 12.44 13.24 4.69
N VAL A 163 12.12 13.06 5.97
CA VAL A 163 11.33 14.01 6.76
C VAL A 163 12.14 14.43 7.99
N ASP A 164 12.43 15.73 8.08
CA ASP A 164 13.10 16.33 9.22
C ASP A 164 12.36 17.62 9.63
N ASP A 165 12.02 17.75 10.91
CA ASP A 165 11.20 18.85 11.44
C ASP A 165 9.95 19.18 10.58
N ASN A 166 9.25 18.13 10.11
CA ASN A 166 8.10 18.19 9.20
C ASN A 166 8.39 18.72 7.78
N ALA A 167 9.61 19.15 7.48
CA ALA A 167 10.04 19.40 6.12
C ALA A 167 10.32 18.07 5.41
N THR A 168 10.00 18.01 4.12
CA THR A 168 10.16 16.82 3.28
C THR A 168 11.18 17.07 2.19
N ALA A 169 12.17 16.19 2.09
CA ALA A 169 13.07 16.13 0.96
C ALA A 169 12.79 14.87 0.14
N ALA A 170 12.53 15.03 -1.15
CA ALA A 170 12.28 13.92 -2.08
C ALA A 170 13.35 13.90 -3.16
N PHE A 171 13.88 12.72 -3.48
CA PHE A 171 14.88 12.53 -4.52
C PHE A 171 14.62 11.28 -5.34
N VAL A 172 14.84 11.37 -6.65
CA VAL A 172 14.61 10.28 -7.59
C VAL A 172 15.94 9.76 -8.12
N ARG A 173 16.18 8.47 -7.90
CA ARG A 173 17.34 7.76 -8.45
C ARG A 173 17.03 7.16 -9.81
N ASP A 174 15.85 6.59 -9.97
CA ASP A 174 15.37 6.04 -11.24
C ASP A 174 13.86 6.25 -11.41
N GLY A 175 13.42 6.44 -12.66
CA GLY A 175 12.01 6.63 -13.01
C GLY A 175 11.47 8.06 -12.79
N VAL A 176 10.19 8.18 -12.42
CA VAL A 176 9.48 9.47 -12.32
C VAL A 176 8.58 9.54 -11.08
N VAL A 177 8.76 10.58 -10.28
CA VAL A 177 7.93 10.87 -9.10
C VAL A 177 7.21 12.20 -9.27
N LEU A 178 5.91 12.23 -8.97
CA LEU A 178 5.16 13.48 -8.84
C LEU A 178 5.10 13.86 -7.37
N VAL A 179 5.52 15.07 -7.01
CA VAL A 179 5.47 15.57 -5.64
C VAL A 179 4.49 16.73 -5.59
N GLY A 180 3.40 16.55 -4.84
CA GLY A 180 2.40 17.57 -4.55
C GLY A 180 2.64 18.20 -3.18
N PHE A 181 2.49 19.53 -3.11
CA PHE A 181 2.58 20.33 -1.88
C PHE A 181 1.80 21.64 -2.08
N ALA A 182 1.04 22.05 -1.06
CA ALA A 182 0.03 23.11 -1.20
C ALA A 182 -0.83 22.88 -2.48
N GLU A 183 -0.97 23.90 -3.33
CA GLU A 183 -1.68 23.83 -4.62
C GLU A 183 -0.76 23.46 -5.81
N ASN A 184 0.50 23.10 -5.53
CA ASN A 184 1.50 22.83 -6.55
C ASN A 184 1.74 21.33 -6.72
N THR A 185 2.19 20.95 -7.91
CA THR A 185 2.72 19.63 -8.18
C THR A 185 3.92 19.75 -9.11
N VAL A 186 5.04 19.14 -8.72
CA VAL A 186 6.26 19.09 -9.52
C VAL A 186 6.55 17.66 -9.96
N ARG A 187 7.18 17.53 -11.12
CA ARG A 187 7.64 16.25 -11.66
C ARG A 187 9.14 16.15 -11.46
N LEU A 188 9.59 15.06 -10.84
CA LEU A 188 10.99 14.71 -10.64
C LEU A 188 11.37 13.55 -11.56
N THR A 189 12.57 13.62 -12.12
CA THR A 189 13.23 12.62 -12.97
C THR A 189 14.57 12.22 -12.35
N PRO A 190 15.31 11.24 -12.89
CA PRO A 190 16.55 10.78 -12.26
C PRO A 190 17.53 11.93 -11.99
N GLY A 191 18.06 11.98 -10.76
CA GLY A 191 18.94 13.03 -10.28
C GLY A 191 18.21 14.24 -9.68
N ASP A 192 16.92 14.41 -9.96
CA ASP A 192 16.14 15.51 -9.38
C ASP A 192 15.83 15.24 -7.91
N GLY A 193 15.82 16.32 -7.14
CA GLY A 193 15.13 16.37 -5.88
C GLY A 193 14.50 17.73 -5.60
N VAL A 194 13.60 17.73 -4.63
CA VAL A 194 12.87 18.91 -4.17
C VAL A 194 12.79 18.89 -2.65
N ASP A 195 12.88 20.08 -2.06
CA ASP A 195 12.69 20.31 -0.64
C ASP A 195 11.36 21.05 -0.44
N VAL A 196 10.52 20.54 0.45
CA VAL A 196 9.24 21.14 0.86
C VAL A 196 9.34 21.46 2.34
N ALA A 197 9.21 22.73 2.70
CA ALA A 197 9.28 23.18 4.08
C ALA A 197 8.05 22.72 4.88
N ALA A 198 8.14 22.79 6.21
CA ALA A 198 7.09 22.37 7.12
C ALA A 198 5.75 23.12 6.94
N ASP A 199 5.79 24.35 6.41
CA ASP A 199 4.61 25.15 6.08
C ASP A 199 3.97 24.80 4.72
N GLY A 200 4.51 23.79 4.03
CA GLY A 200 4.05 23.33 2.72
C GLY A 200 4.61 24.15 1.55
N SER A 201 5.46 25.15 1.79
CA SER A 201 6.15 25.87 0.72
C SER A 201 7.23 24.98 0.08
N GLY A 202 7.21 24.84 -1.23
CA GLY A 202 8.19 24.06 -1.97
C GLY A 202 9.31 24.92 -2.54
N GLY A 203 10.53 24.41 -2.49
CA GLY A 203 11.67 24.92 -3.25
C GLY A 203 11.61 24.51 -4.72
N PRO A 204 12.52 25.04 -5.57
CA PRO A 204 12.61 24.62 -6.96
C PRO A 204 13.14 23.18 -7.05
N VAL A 205 12.74 22.47 -8.11
CA VAL A 205 13.35 21.20 -8.48
C VAL A 205 14.81 21.44 -8.86
N LYS A 206 15.73 20.64 -8.30
CA LYS A 206 17.16 20.73 -8.55
C LYS A 206 17.75 19.35 -8.78
N GLN A 207 18.74 19.28 -9.65
CA GLN A 207 19.66 18.14 -9.66
C GLN A 207 20.49 18.16 -8.39
N TRP A 208 20.40 17.09 -7.57
CA TRP A 208 21.14 17.02 -6.32
C TRP A 208 22.60 16.63 -6.57
N GLY A 209 23.52 17.26 -5.85
CA GLY A 209 24.94 16.94 -5.93
C GLY A 209 25.26 15.59 -5.28
N GLN A 210 26.32 14.94 -5.78
CA GLN A 210 26.67 13.57 -5.38
C GLN A 210 26.86 13.39 -3.86
N GLY A 211 27.45 14.37 -3.17
CA GLY A 211 27.62 14.27 -1.71
C GLY A 211 26.31 14.16 -0.92
N ARG A 212 25.21 14.79 -1.40
CA ARG A 212 23.89 14.66 -0.78
C ARG A 212 23.30 13.27 -1.05
N ILE A 213 23.46 12.76 -2.27
CA ILE A 213 23.01 11.43 -2.69
C ILE A 213 23.74 10.34 -1.90
N ASP A 214 25.05 10.45 -1.75
CA ASP A 214 25.88 9.51 -1.00
C ASP A 214 25.50 9.51 0.48
N GLY A 215 25.26 10.68 1.07
CA GLY A 215 24.82 10.80 2.47
C GLY A 215 23.46 10.15 2.73
N GLN A 216 22.54 10.18 1.77
CA GLN A 216 21.29 9.42 1.86
C GLN A 216 21.54 7.91 1.75
N SER A 217 22.36 7.50 0.79
CA SER A 217 22.69 6.09 0.57
C SER A 217 23.38 5.47 1.79
N GLU A 218 24.30 6.18 2.44
CA GLU A 218 24.95 5.73 3.67
C GLU A 218 23.94 5.48 4.81
N ARG A 219 22.96 6.37 4.96
CA ARG A 219 21.92 6.26 6.01
C ARG A 219 20.88 5.18 5.70
N LEU A 220 20.69 4.85 4.43
CA LEU A 220 19.82 3.78 3.95
C LEU A 220 20.53 2.43 3.78
N GLY A 221 21.87 2.40 3.86
CA GLY A 221 22.65 1.17 3.91
C GLY A 221 22.56 0.31 2.64
N PRO A 222 23.02 -0.96 2.69
CA PRO A 222 23.31 -1.76 1.50
C PRO A 222 22.09 -2.34 0.78
N ASP A 223 20.90 -2.27 1.38
CA ASP A 223 19.66 -2.72 0.73
C ASP A 223 19.02 -1.63 -0.15
N TRP A 224 19.62 -0.43 -0.16
CA TRP A 224 19.27 0.72 -0.99
C TRP A 224 20.33 0.94 -2.06
#